data_AF-A0A0X6ZPF8-F1
#
_entry.id   AF-A0A0X6ZPF8-F1
#
_cell.length_a   1.000
_cell.length_b   1.000
_cell.length_c   1.000
_cell.angle_alpha   90.00
_cell.angle_beta   90.00
_cell.angle_gamma   90.00
#
_symmetry.space_group_name_H-M   'P 1'
#
loop_
_entity.id
_entity.type
_entity.pdbx_description
1 polymer ?
#
loop_
_entity_poly.entity_id
_entity_poly.type
_entity_poly.pdbx_seq_one_letter_code
_entity_poly.pdbx_strand_id
1 'polypeptide(L)'
;MSKIQIICSKPGIRRNGAEHPAQAVYDAGHWTEEQLAAFRADPAFIVQEAAGSAVSSDDIKATVAGLVEIERRKLQDSFNQAVADAVAEKLANTKAEHDNAMDALGKKLKAAEVRVGDLEAHIAKDAETIKGHVETIADMKKTIAASAGGGQKK
;
A
#
# COMPACT_ATOMS: atom_id res chain seq x y z
N MET A 1 54.41 -20.65 11.31
CA MET A 1 54.34 -19.40 12.10
C MET A 1 53.52 -18.40 11.30
N SER A 2 52.55 -17.73 11.93
CA SER A 2 51.66 -16.74 11.32
C SER A 2 52.44 -15.48 10.89
N LYS A 3 51.98 -14.81 9.83
CA LYS A 3 52.53 -13.50 9.46
C LYS A 3 52.04 -12.46 10.46
N ILE A 4 52.78 -11.38 10.65
CA ILE A 4 52.38 -10.29 11.55
C ILE A 4 51.93 -9.11 10.71
N GLN A 5 50.69 -8.66 10.91
CA GLN A 5 50.18 -7.41 10.37
C GLN A 5 50.29 -6.31 11.42
N ILE A 6 50.92 -5.19 11.05
CA ILE A 6 50.96 -3.98 11.88
C ILE A 6 50.13 -2.92 11.16
N ILE A 7 49.06 -2.47 11.82
CA ILE A 7 48.16 -1.42 11.34
C ILE A 7 48.45 -0.16 12.12
N CYS A 8 48.63 0.95 11.43
CA CYS A 8 48.80 2.25 12.05
C CYS A 8 47.47 3.02 12.04
N SER A 9 47.03 3.51 13.19
CA SER A 9 45.79 4.28 13.32
C SER A 9 45.88 5.69 12.71
N LYS A 10 47.11 6.18 12.48
CA LYS A 10 47.40 7.45 11.80
C LYS A 10 48.44 7.21 10.69
N PRO A 11 48.03 6.95 9.44
CA PRO A 11 48.97 6.77 8.34
C PRO A 11 49.93 7.95 8.21
N GLY A 12 51.23 7.69 8.03
CA GLY A 12 52.24 8.74 7.87
C GLY A 12 52.96 9.18 9.15
N ILE A 13 52.69 8.56 10.31
CA ILE A 13 53.51 8.82 11.50
C ILE A 13 54.94 8.32 11.31
N ARG A 14 55.90 9.07 11.85
CA ARG A 14 57.32 8.73 11.82
C ARG A 14 57.76 8.14 13.15
N ARG A 15 58.31 6.93 13.13
CA ARG A 15 58.96 6.31 14.30
C ARG A 15 60.41 6.01 13.93
N ASN A 16 61.36 6.53 14.73
CA ASN A 16 62.80 6.51 14.42
C ASN A 16 63.16 7.10 13.03
N GLY A 17 62.41 8.12 12.58
CA GLY A 17 62.69 8.81 11.31
C GLY A 17 62.13 8.12 10.06
N ALA A 18 61.61 6.89 10.16
CA ALA A 18 60.94 6.19 9.05
C ALA A 18 59.42 6.41 9.12
N GLU A 19 58.81 6.69 7.97
CA GLU A 19 57.36 6.79 7.82
C GLU A 19 56.73 5.40 7.83
N HIS A 20 55.74 5.19 8.71
CA HIS A 20 55.06 3.92 8.79
C HIS A 20 53.85 3.89 7.84
N PRO A 21 53.72 2.87 6.96
CA PRO A 21 52.56 2.71 6.09
C PRO A 21 51.28 2.47 6.93
N ALA A 22 50.12 2.76 6.34
CA ALA A 22 48.81 2.56 6.97
C ALA A 22 48.61 1.12 7.48
N GLN A 23 49.12 0.16 6.72
CA GLN A 23 49.22 -1.24 7.11
C GLN A 23 50.42 -1.90 6.42
N ALA A 24 51.09 -2.82 7.10
CA ALA A 24 52.12 -3.67 6.52
C ALA A 24 52.04 -5.09 7.10
N VAL A 25 52.38 -6.08 6.27
CA VAL A 25 52.45 -7.49 6.67
C VAL A 25 53.89 -7.95 6.58
N TYR A 26 54.38 -8.53 7.67
CA TYR A 26 55.74 -9.02 7.81
C TYR A 26 55.74 -10.53 7.99
N ASP A 27 56.75 -11.20 7.44
CA ASP A 27 56.92 -12.65 7.63
C ASP A 27 57.28 -12.98 9.08
N ALA A 28 57.01 -14.22 9.47
CA ALA A 28 57.34 -14.71 10.80
C ALA A 28 58.84 -14.57 11.10
N GLY A 29 59.16 -14.02 12.27
CA GLY A 29 60.55 -13.78 12.70
C GLY A 29 61.18 -12.48 12.20
N HIS A 30 60.46 -11.66 11.42
CA HIS A 30 60.94 -10.33 11.03
C HIS A 30 61.10 -9.37 12.22
N TRP A 31 60.25 -9.53 13.23
CA TRP A 31 60.28 -8.77 14.47
C TRP A 31 60.56 -9.69 15.66
N THR A 32 61.39 -9.24 16.60
CA THR A 32 61.57 -9.92 17.89
C THR A 32 60.35 -9.70 18.78
N GLU A 33 60.14 -10.56 19.78
CA GLU A 33 59.03 -10.37 20.75
C GLU A 33 59.13 -9.04 21.50
N GLU A 34 60.34 -8.57 21.78
CA GLU A 34 60.58 -7.26 22.40
C GLU A 34 60.15 -6.11 21.48
N GLN A 35 60.39 -6.22 20.18
CA GLN A 35 59.94 -5.24 19.18
C GLN A 35 58.42 -5.27 19.02
N LEU A 36 57.81 -6.46 18.98
CA LEU A 36 56.36 -6.60 18.94
C LEU A 36 55.70 -6.06 20.22
N ALA A 37 56.29 -6.27 21.39
CA ALA A 37 55.83 -5.69 22.64
C ALA A 37 55.88 -4.15 22.61
N ALA A 38 56.92 -3.56 22.02
CA ALA A 38 57.02 -2.11 21.84
C ALA A 38 55.99 -1.53 20.85
N PHE A 39 55.54 -2.32 19.86
CA PHE A 39 54.41 -1.95 18.99
C PHE A 39 53.07 -2.10 19.71
N ARG A 40 52.87 -3.18 20.47
CA ARG A 40 51.63 -3.42 21.26
C ARG A 40 51.45 -2.41 22.39
N ALA A 41 52.54 -1.87 22.94
CA ALA A 41 52.50 -0.85 23.99
C ALA A 41 52.14 0.56 23.48
N ASP A 42 52.23 0.79 22.16
CA ASP A 42 51.93 2.09 21.56
C ASP A 42 50.48 2.11 21.03
N PRO A 43 49.59 2.98 21.55
CA PRO A 43 48.20 3.08 21.10
C PRO A 43 48.02 3.45 19.63
N ALA A 44 49.07 3.99 18.98
CA ALA A 44 49.03 4.32 17.57
C ALA A 44 49.11 3.08 16.64
N PHE A 45 49.40 1.90 17.18
CA PHE A 45 49.60 0.67 16.41
C PHE A 45 48.71 -0.47 16.91
N ILE A 46 48.25 -1.28 15.97
CA ILE A 46 47.54 -2.53 16.23
C ILE A 46 48.35 -3.66 15.60
N VAL A 47 48.79 -4.62 16.42
CA VAL A 47 49.52 -5.80 15.98
C VAL A 47 48.56 -6.98 15.94
N GLN A 48 48.40 -7.60 14.77
CA GLN A 48 47.55 -8.76 14.56
C GLN A 48 48.35 -9.91 13.95
N GLU A 49 48.04 -11.13 14.38
CA GLU A 49 48.51 -12.32 13.68
C GLU A 49 47.63 -12.55 12.45
N ALA A 50 48.22 -12.45 11.27
CA ALA A 50 47.55 -12.67 10.00
C ALA A 50 47.77 -14.12 9.55
N ALA A 51 46.66 -14.85 9.37
CA ALA A 51 46.66 -16.17 8.75
C ALA A 51 46.83 -16.13 7.22
N GLY A 52 47.00 -14.94 6.63
CA GLY A 52 47.12 -14.73 5.18
C GLY A 52 47.59 -13.31 4.84
N SER A 53 47.41 -12.90 3.59
CA SER A 53 47.69 -11.52 3.13
C SER A 53 46.77 -10.52 3.84
N ALA A 54 47.23 -9.27 4.03
CA ALA A 54 46.35 -8.19 4.50
C ALA A 54 45.17 -8.05 3.53
N VAL A 55 43.95 -8.17 4.06
CA VAL A 55 42.74 -7.88 3.30
C VAL A 55 42.75 -6.38 3.00
N SER A 56 42.63 -6.00 1.73
CA SER A 56 42.62 -4.57 1.40
C SER A 56 41.28 -3.97 1.82
N SER A 57 41.29 -2.67 2.13
CA SER A 57 40.04 -1.93 2.40
C SER A 57 39.07 -2.02 1.21
N ASP A 58 39.58 -2.15 0.00
CA ASP A 58 38.76 -2.21 -1.21
C ASP A 58 38.08 -3.57 -1.37
N ASP A 59 38.71 -4.66 -0.95
CA ASP A 59 38.08 -6.00 -0.91
C ASP A 59 36.91 -6.03 0.08
N ILE A 60 37.06 -5.36 1.24
CA ILE A 60 36.00 -5.24 2.23
C ILE A 60 34.84 -4.41 1.67
N LYS A 61 35.13 -3.26 1.04
CA LYS A 61 34.10 -2.42 0.42
C LYS A 61 33.34 -3.17 -0.67
N ALA A 62 34.04 -3.91 -1.52
CA ALA A 62 33.41 -4.71 -2.59
C ALA A 62 32.49 -5.79 -2.02
N THR A 63 32.93 -6.49 -0.97
CA THR A 63 32.13 -7.51 -0.28
C THR A 63 30.89 -6.91 0.37
N VAL A 64 31.05 -5.80 1.09
CA VAL A 64 29.93 -5.10 1.75
C VAL A 64 28.94 -4.57 0.70
N ALA A 65 29.41 -3.99 -0.39
CA ALA A 65 28.53 -3.51 -1.47
C ALA A 65 27.71 -4.65 -2.08
N GLY A 66 28.33 -5.83 -2.28
CA GLY A 66 27.62 -7.02 -2.75
C GLY A 66 26.53 -7.48 -1.79
N LEU A 67 26.82 -7.52 -0.49
CA LEU A 67 25.84 -7.89 0.54
C LEU A 67 24.69 -6.89 0.63
N VAL A 68 25.00 -5.59 0.56
CA VAL A 68 24.00 -4.52 0.56
C VAL A 68 23.06 -4.64 -0.64
N GLU A 69 23.58 -4.93 -1.83
CA GLU A 69 22.72 -5.07 -3.02
C GLU A 69 21.81 -6.31 -2.94
N ILE A 70 22.29 -7.42 -2.37
CA ILE A 70 21.46 -8.60 -2.11
C ILE A 70 20.31 -8.24 -1.16
N GLU A 71 20.62 -7.56 -0.06
CA GLU A 71 19.59 -7.21 0.93
C GLU A 71 18.62 -6.16 0.39
N ARG A 72 19.11 -5.21 -0.42
CA ARG A 72 18.27 -4.24 -1.14
C ARG A 72 17.27 -4.94 -2.05
N ARG A 73 17.70 -5.98 -2.78
CA ARG A 73 16.80 -6.76 -3.65
C ARG A 73 15.74 -7.50 -2.85
N LYS A 74 16.13 -8.21 -1.78
CA LYS A 74 15.15 -8.89 -0.90
C LYS A 74 14.12 -7.91 -0.34
N LEU A 75 14.57 -6.73 0.09
CA LEU A 75 13.68 -5.71 0.63
C LEU A 75 12.73 -5.19 -0.45
N GLN A 76 13.23 -4.95 -1.66
CA GLN A 76 12.39 -4.55 -2.79
C GLN A 76 11.37 -5.63 -3.17
N ASP A 77 11.77 -6.90 -3.20
CA ASP A 77 10.91 -8.02 -3.55
C ASP A 77 9.82 -8.24 -2.50
N SER A 78 10.18 -8.20 -1.21
CA SER A 78 9.20 -8.31 -0.11
C SER A 78 8.24 -7.12 -0.07
N PHE A 79 8.71 -5.91 -0.37
CA PHE A 79 7.85 -4.73 -0.53
C PHE A 79 6.87 -4.91 -1.69
N ASN A 80 7.36 -5.32 -2.86
CA ASN A 80 6.53 -5.53 -4.04
C ASN A 80 5.45 -6.60 -3.78
N GLN A 81 5.81 -7.69 -3.11
CA GLN A 81 4.87 -8.74 -2.72
C GLN A 81 3.80 -8.21 -1.76
N ALA A 82 4.20 -7.51 -0.70
CA ALA A 82 3.25 -6.95 0.27
C ALA A 82 2.28 -5.95 -0.37
N VAL A 83 2.77 -5.14 -1.32
CA VAL A 83 1.92 -4.22 -2.10
C VAL A 83 0.94 -5.00 -2.98
N ALA A 84 1.42 -6.04 -3.69
CA ALA A 84 0.56 -6.86 -4.53
C ALA A 84 -0.57 -7.54 -3.73
N ASP A 85 -0.24 -8.11 -2.57
CA ASP A 85 -1.20 -8.76 -1.68
C ASP A 85 -2.23 -7.77 -1.13
N ALA A 86 -1.78 -6.61 -0.64
CA ALA A 86 -2.67 -5.57 -0.13
C ALA A 86 -3.59 -4.98 -1.22
N VAL A 87 -3.09 -4.84 -2.45
CA VAL A 87 -3.90 -4.40 -3.60
C VAL A 87 -4.93 -5.47 -3.96
N ALA A 88 -4.54 -6.74 -4.00
CA ALA A 88 -5.46 -7.84 -4.30
C ALA A 88 -6.59 -7.92 -3.27
N GLU A 89 -6.27 -7.80 -1.98
CA GLU A 89 -7.26 -7.77 -0.90
C GLU A 89 -8.22 -6.58 -1.03
N LYS A 90 -7.69 -5.37 -1.20
CA LYS A 90 -8.53 -4.17 -1.36
C LYS A 90 -9.41 -4.24 -2.61
N LEU A 91 -8.91 -4.79 -3.71
CA LEU A 91 -9.67 -4.95 -4.94
C LEU A 91 -10.82 -5.95 -4.74
N ALA A 92 -10.57 -7.07 -4.05
CA ALA A 92 -11.60 -8.04 -3.73
C ALA A 92 -12.70 -7.43 -2.84
N ASN A 93 -12.32 -6.70 -1.78
CA ASN A 93 -13.27 -6.03 -0.88
C ASN A 93 -14.08 -4.96 -1.62
N THR A 94 -13.43 -4.10 -2.41
CA THR A 94 -14.11 -3.05 -3.19
C THR A 94 -15.09 -3.65 -4.19
N LYS A 95 -14.73 -4.76 -4.83
CA LYS A 95 -15.62 -5.45 -5.77
C LYS A 95 -16.84 -6.03 -5.05
N ALA A 96 -16.65 -6.66 -3.90
CA ALA A 96 -17.76 -7.19 -3.11
C ALA A 96 -18.70 -6.07 -2.63
N GLU A 97 -18.16 -4.94 -2.16
CA GLU A 97 -18.93 -3.76 -1.78
C GLU A 97 -19.73 -3.18 -2.96
N HIS A 98 -19.08 -3.08 -4.12
CA HIS A 98 -19.73 -2.62 -5.36
C HIS A 98 -20.87 -3.53 -5.78
N ASP A 99 -20.66 -4.85 -5.81
CA ASP A 99 -21.67 -5.82 -6.22
C ASP A 99 -22.87 -5.81 -5.26
N ASN A 100 -22.61 -5.70 -3.95
CA ASN A 100 -23.65 -5.54 -2.93
C ASN A 100 -24.44 -4.24 -3.11
N ALA A 101 -23.75 -3.13 -3.43
CA ALA A 101 -24.41 -1.84 -3.68
C ALA A 101 -25.29 -1.89 -4.94
N MET A 102 -24.82 -2.54 -6.01
CA MET A 102 -25.58 -2.71 -7.24
C MET A 102 -26.82 -3.60 -7.04
N ASP A 103 -26.70 -4.69 -6.28
CA ASP A 103 -27.87 -5.52 -5.93
C ASP A 103 -28.89 -4.74 -5.09
N ALA A 104 -28.43 -3.97 -4.09
CA ALA A 104 -29.29 -3.14 -3.26
C ALA A 104 -30.01 -2.06 -4.10
N LEU A 105 -29.31 -1.41 -5.03
CA LEU A 105 -29.90 -0.45 -5.97
C LEU A 105 -30.91 -1.12 -6.90
N GLY A 106 -30.59 -2.30 -7.44
CA GLY A 106 -31.50 -3.07 -8.29
C GLY A 106 -32.80 -3.45 -7.58
N LYS A 107 -32.71 -3.85 -6.30
CA LYS A 107 -33.89 -4.12 -5.46
C LYS A 107 -34.73 -2.86 -5.23
N LYS A 108 -34.08 -1.72 -4.94
CA LYS A 108 -34.78 -0.43 -4.77
C LYS A 108 -35.46 0.01 -6.05
N LEU A 109 -34.81 -0.16 -7.20
CA LEU A 109 -35.36 0.17 -8.51
C LEU A 109 -36.63 -0.64 -8.79
N LYS A 110 -36.57 -1.97 -8.65
CA LYS A 110 -37.75 -2.83 -8.82
C LYS A 110 -38.89 -2.45 -7.88
N ALA A 111 -38.59 -2.16 -6.62
CA ALA A 111 -39.61 -1.71 -5.68
C ALA A 111 -40.23 -0.36 -6.07
N ALA A 112 -39.44 0.55 -6.63
CA ALA A 112 -39.93 1.83 -7.15
C ALA A 112 -40.79 1.64 -8.40
N GLU A 113 -40.38 0.78 -9.33
CA GLU A 113 -41.15 0.43 -10.54
C GLU A 113 -42.52 -0.16 -10.17
N VAL A 114 -42.57 -1.07 -9.19
CA VAL A 114 -43.85 -1.62 -8.68
C VAL A 114 -44.74 -0.50 -8.13
N ARG A 115 -44.20 0.40 -7.29
CA ARG A 115 -44.98 1.52 -6.74
C ARG A 115 -45.49 2.46 -7.81
N VAL A 116 -44.69 2.74 -8.84
CA VAL A 116 -45.12 3.57 -9.97
C VAL A 116 -46.27 2.89 -10.70
N GLY A 117 -46.17 1.60 -11.00
CA GLY A 117 -47.26 0.84 -11.62
C GLY A 117 -48.54 0.82 -10.77
N ASP A 118 -48.42 0.64 -9.46
CA ASP A 118 -49.57 0.69 -8.54
C ASP A 118 -50.24 2.08 -8.55
N LEU A 119 -49.44 3.16 -8.52
CA LEU A 119 -49.94 4.53 -8.59
C LEU A 119 -50.61 4.82 -9.94
N GLU A 120 -50.04 4.39 -11.06
CA GLU A 120 -50.64 4.52 -12.38
C GLU A 120 -51.98 3.78 -12.46
N ALA A 121 -52.07 2.57 -11.90
CA ALA A 121 -53.32 1.80 -11.84
C ALA A 121 -54.39 2.50 -10.98
N HIS A 122 -53.99 3.05 -9.82
CA HIS A 122 -54.88 3.85 -8.98
C HIS A 122 -55.39 5.10 -9.69
N ILE A 123 -54.51 5.84 -10.36
CA ILE A 123 -54.88 7.04 -11.13
C ILE A 123 -55.89 6.68 -12.23
N ALA A 124 -55.66 5.58 -12.96
CA ALA A 124 -56.58 5.12 -14.00
C ALA A 124 -57.97 4.79 -13.43
N LYS A 125 -58.03 4.05 -12.31
CA LYS A 125 -59.28 3.70 -11.63
C LYS A 125 -60.02 4.91 -11.08
N ASP A 126 -59.30 5.86 -10.50
CA ASP A 126 -59.87 7.10 -9.98
C ASP A 126 -60.44 7.95 -11.12
N ALA A 127 -59.76 8.00 -12.28
CA ALA A 127 -60.27 8.68 -13.47
C ALA A 127 -61.58 8.07 -13.98
N GLU A 128 -61.71 6.75 -14.02
CA GLU A 128 -62.97 6.06 -14.38
C GLU A 128 -64.09 6.38 -13.38
N THR A 129 -63.77 6.34 -12.08
CA THR A 129 -64.73 6.64 -11.00
C THR A 129 -65.24 8.08 -11.10
N ILE A 130 -64.34 9.04 -11.31
CA ILE A 130 -64.66 10.45 -11.50
C ILE A 130 -65.56 10.63 -12.73
N LYS A 131 -65.23 9.97 -13.85
CA LYS A 131 -66.06 10.03 -15.06
C LYS A 131 -67.49 9.57 -14.79
N GLY A 132 -67.67 8.45 -14.09
CA GLY A 132 -69.00 7.94 -13.71
C GLY A 132 -69.77 8.90 -12.79
N HIS A 133 -69.09 9.54 -11.83
CA HIS A 133 -69.71 10.59 -10.99
C HIS A 133 -70.16 11.80 -11.82
N VAL A 134 -69.34 12.25 -12.77
CA VAL A 134 -69.67 13.39 -13.63
C VAL A 134 -70.90 13.08 -14.50
N GLU A 135 -70.97 11.89 -15.08
CA GLU A 135 -72.13 11.43 -15.86
C GLU A 135 -73.41 11.39 -15.01
N THR A 136 -73.32 10.83 -13.79
CA THR A 136 -74.44 10.77 -12.85
C THR A 136 -74.94 12.18 -12.47
N ILE A 137 -74.02 13.10 -12.17
CA ILE A 137 -74.37 14.50 -11.86
C ILE A 137 -75.05 15.17 -13.06
N ALA A 138 -74.58 14.91 -14.29
CA ALA A 138 -75.20 15.45 -15.50
C ALA A 138 -76.65 14.97 -15.67
N ASP A 139 -76.91 13.69 -15.43
CA ASP A 139 -78.26 13.12 -15.56
C ASP A 139 -79.21 13.57 -14.43
N MET A 140 -78.70 13.71 -13.20
CA MET A 140 -79.45 14.34 -12.10
C MET A 140 -79.85 15.77 -12.47
N LYS A 141 -78.94 16.55 -13.05
CA LYS A 141 -79.22 17.94 -13.48
C LYS A 141 -80.30 17.99 -14.56
N LYS A 142 -80.28 17.10 -15.55
CA LYS A 142 -81.34 16.99 -16.57
C LYS A 142 -82.70 16.65 -15.93
N THR A 143 -82.71 15.70 -15.00
CA THR A 143 -83.93 15.27 -14.31
C THR A 143 -84.56 16.41 -13.49
N ILE A 144 -83.74 17.16 -12.76
CA ILE A 144 -84.18 18.35 -11.99
C ILE A 144 -84.72 19.44 -12.93
N ALA A 145 -84.05 19.68 -14.06
CA ALA A 145 -84.54 20.65 -15.04
C ALA A 145 -85.89 20.25 -15.65
N ALA A 146 -86.10 18.96 -15.92
CA ALA A 146 -87.36 18.44 -16.44
C ALA A 146 -88.51 18.54 -15.43
N SER A 147 -88.25 18.30 -14.14
CA SER A 147 -89.27 18.42 -13.09
C SER A 147 -89.64 19.87 -12.77
N ALA A 148 -88.70 20.82 -12.92
CA ALA A 148 -88.96 22.25 -12.75
C ALA A 148 -89.78 22.87 -13.91
N GLY A 149 -89.69 22.33 -15.13
CA GLY A 149 -90.39 22.84 -16.32
C GLY A 149 -91.85 22.38 -16.48
N GLY A 150 -92.31 21.39 -15.71
CA GLY A 150 -93.65 20.81 -15.82
C GLY A 150 -94.79 21.62 -15.19
N GLY A 151 -94.48 22.72 -14.49
CA GLY A 151 -95.46 23.53 -13.74
C GLY A 151 -96.18 24.65 -14.51
N GLN A 152 -95.87 24.87 -15.79
CA GLN A 152 -96.50 25.94 -16.58
C GLN A 152 -97.22 25.40 -17.82
N LYS A 153 -98.37 24.74 -17.61
CA LYS A 153 -99.48 24.77 -18.56
C LYS A 153 -100.78 24.90 -17.77
N LYS A 154 -101.20 26.15 -17.55
CA LYS A 154 -102.61 26.51 -17.39
C LYS A 154 -103.21 26.67 -18.77
#